data_AF-A0A9X9S4J0-F1
#
_entry.id   AF-A0A9X9S4J0-F1
#
_cell.length_a   1.000
_cell.length_b   1.000
_cell.length_c   1.000
_cell.angle_alpha   90.00
_cell.angle_beta   90.00
_cell.angle_gamma   90.00
#
_symmetry.space_group_name_H-M   'P 1'
#
loop_
_entity.id
_entity.type
_entity.pdbx_description
1 polymer ?
#
loop_
_entity_poly.entity_id
_entity_poly.type
_entity_poly.pdbx_seq_one_letter_code
_entity_poly.pdbx_strand_id
1 'polypeptide(L)' 'MTSPIEEIEIVCPKCKKTYKDWYRGSVNLGLDDFDEDYIDECSSAICPYCKFKVYFNTLVVDKDGVFTV' A
#
# COMPACT_ATOMS: atom_id res chain seq x y z
N MET A 1 -10.35 5.25 15.38
CA MET A 1 -10.79 5.52 14.01
C MET A 1 -9.68 5.09 13.07
N THR A 2 -9.91 4.06 12.27
CA THR A 2 -9.03 3.64 11.17
C THR A 2 -9.53 4.26 9.87
N SER A 3 -8.64 4.63 8.95
CA SER A 3 -9.06 5.03 7.61
C SER A 3 -9.76 3.85 6.90
N PRO A 4 -10.71 4.12 5.99
CA PRO A 4 -11.24 3.08 5.12
C PRO A 4 -10.13 2.46 4.25
N ILE A 5 -10.39 1.26 3.73
CA ILE A 5 -9.53 0.61 2.74
C ILE A 5 -9.82 1.23 1.37
N GLU A 6 -8.78 1.57 0.62
CA GLU A 6 -8.84 2.17 -0.71
C GLU A 6 -8.14 1.28 -1.75
N GLU A 7 -8.64 1.25 -2.99
CA GLU A 7 -7.98 0.53 -4.10
C GLU A 7 -7.01 1.48 -4.82
N ILE A 8 -5.73 1.11 -4.85
CA ILE A 8 -4.65 1.87 -5.47
C ILE A 8 -4.06 1.10 -6.66
N GLU A 9 -3.46 1.85 -7.59
CA GLU A 9 -2.72 1.31 -8.71
C GLU A 9 -1.21 1.54 -8.49
N ILE A 10 -0.42 0.47 -8.56
CA ILE A 10 1.00 0.48 -8.22
C ILE A 10 1.80 0.05 -9.43
N VAL A 11 2.82 0.85 -9.76
CA VAL A 11 3.82 0.48 -10.75
C VAL A 11 5.00 -0.18 -10.05
N CYS A 12 5.24 -1.47 -10.30
CA CYS A 12 6.35 -2.17 -9.68
C CYS A 12 7.70 -1.52 -10.10
N PRO A 13 8.55 -1.08 -9.17
CA PRO A 13 9.82 -0.44 -9.52
C PRO A 13 10.80 -1.41 -10.20
N LYS A 14 10.68 -2.72 -9.91
CA LYS A 14 11.56 -3.78 -10.42
C LYS A 14 11.20 -4.25 -11.82
N CYS A 15 9.94 -4.63 -12.06
CA CYS A 15 9.51 -5.18 -13.35
C CYS A 15 8.70 -4.20 -14.21
N LYS A 16 8.44 -2.99 -13.71
CA LYS A 16 7.68 -1.91 -14.37
C LYS A 16 6.25 -2.27 -14.78
N LYS A 17 5.73 -3.40 -14.29
CA LYS A 17 4.33 -3.78 -14.49
C LYS A 17 3.45 -3.08 -13.48
N THR A 18 2.30 -2.64 -13.97
CA THR A 18 1.24 -2.06 -13.17
C THR A 18 0.32 -3.14 -12.62
N TYR A 19 -0.10 -3.00 -11.38
CA TYR A 19 -1.06 -3.89 -10.73
C TYR A 19 -1.88 -3.12 -9.70
N LYS A 20 -3.06 -3.65 -9.37
CA LYS A 20 -3.93 -3.09 -8.34
C LYS A 20 -3.67 -3.77 -7.01
N ASP A 21 -3.74 -2.99 -5.94
CA ASP A 21 -3.72 -3.49 -4.58
C ASP A 21 -4.56 -2.58 -3.68
N TRP A 22 -4.66 -2.92 -2.40
CA TRP A 22 -5.37 -2.12 -1.42
C TRP A 22 -4.39 -1.33 -0.53
N TYR A 23 -4.88 -0.22 0.01
CA TYR A 23 -4.15 0.65 0.93
C TYR A 23 -5.04 1.07 2.09
N ARG A 24 -4.45 1.20 3.28
CA ARG A 24 -5.10 1.81 4.44
C ARG A 24 -4.16 2.85 5.04
N GLY A 25 -4.46 4.13 4.81
CA GLY A 25 -3.56 5.22 5.19
C GLY A 25 -3.45 5.53 6.68
N SER A 26 -4.34 4.99 7.53
CA SER A 26 -4.16 5.07 8.99
C SER A 26 -4.76 3.86 9.70
N VAL A 27 -3.97 3.32 10.63
CA VAL A 27 -4.35 2.23 11.53
C VAL A 27 -4.25 2.76 12.96
N ASN A 28 -5.27 2.55 13.78
CA ASN A 28 -5.29 3.00 15.17
C ASN A 28 -4.90 1.85 16.09
N LEU A 29 -3.62 1.79 16.44
CA LEU A 29 -3.03 0.74 17.28
C LEU A 29 -3.50 0.76 18.74
N GLY A 30 -4.26 1.79 19.16
CA GLY A 30 -4.81 1.89 20.51
C GLY A 30 -6.25 1.39 20.64
N LEU A 31 -6.90 1.06 19.53
CA LEU A 31 -8.30 0.59 19.51
C LEU A 31 -8.44 -0.88 19.15
N ASP A 32 -7.54 -1.38 18.30
CA ASP A 32 -7.56 -2.75 17.79
C ASP A 32 -6.16 -3.36 17.93
N ASP A 33 -6.11 -4.63 18.29
CA ASP A 33 -4.86 -5.41 18.41
C ASP A 33 -4.51 -6.00 17.03
N PHE A 34 -3.96 -5.16 16.16
CA PHE A 34 -3.46 -5.58 14.85
C PHE A 34 -2.06 -6.18 15.01
N ASP A 35 -1.83 -7.34 14.38
CA ASP A 35 -0.50 -7.93 14.34
C ASP A 35 0.45 -7.13 13.44
N GLU A 36 1.76 -7.34 13.65
CA GLU A 36 2.80 -6.67 12.88
C GLU A 36 2.70 -6.97 11.37
N ASP A 37 2.25 -8.17 11.02
CA ASP A 37 2.05 -8.60 9.64
C ASP A 37 0.96 -7.76 8.96
N TYR A 38 -0.18 -7.55 9.60
CA TYR A 38 -1.25 -6.70 9.08
C TYR A 38 -0.83 -5.24 8.95
N ILE A 39 -0.05 -4.73 9.91
CA ILE A 39 0.49 -3.35 9.86
C ILE A 39 1.43 -3.19 8.65
N ASP A 40 2.25 -4.20 8.37
CA ASP A 40 3.16 -4.22 7.24
C ASP A 40 2.43 -4.38 5.90
N GLU A 41 1.34 -5.15 5.84
CA GLU A 41 0.44 -5.22 4.67
C GLU A 41 -0.26 -3.89 4.40
N CYS A 42 -0.68 -3.15 5.43
CA CYS A 42 -1.27 -1.81 5.24
C CYS A 42 -0.31 -0.81 4.57
N SER A 43 1.00 -1.08 4.65
CA SER A 43 2.07 -0.19 4.19
C SER A 43 2.82 -0.72 2.95
N SER A 44 2.42 -1.87 2.42
CA SER A 44 3.13 -2.52 1.33
C SER A 44 2.25 -3.37 0.41
N ALA A 45 2.79 -3.71 -0.75
CA ALA A 45 2.16 -4.54 -1.75
C ALA A 45 3.15 -5.51 -2.38
N ILE A 46 2.75 -6.76 -2.60
CA ILE A 46 3.59 -7.77 -3.26
C ILE A 46 3.25 -7.79 -4.75
N CYS A 47 4.23 -7.40 -5.59
CA CYS A 47 4.04 -7.46 -7.04
C CYS A 47 3.72 -8.91 -7.48
N PRO A 48 2.56 -9.17 -8.12
CA PRO A 48 2.16 -10.53 -8.47
C PRO A 48 3.07 -11.16 -9.52
N TYR A 49 3.75 -10.33 -10.32
CA TYR A 49 4.59 -10.76 -11.44
C TYR A 49 6.03 -11.12 -11.06
N CYS A 50 6.64 -10.39 -10.14
CA CYS A 50 8.06 -10.59 -9.78
C CYS A 50 8.30 -10.82 -8.29
N LYS A 51 7.23 -10.87 -7.49
CA LYS A 51 7.23 -11.09 -6.03
C LYS A 51 8.04 -10.05 -5.24
N PHE A 52 8.38 -8.93 -5.87
CA PHE A 52 9.02 -7.82 -5.19
C PHE A 52 8.01 -7.09 -4.31
N LYS A 53 8.37 -6.88 -3.05
CA LYS A 53 7.58 -6.13 -2.08
C LYS A 53 7.83 -4.64 -2.25
N VAL A 54 6.77 -3.89 -2.50
CA VAL A 54 6.78 -2.44 -2.71
C VAL A 54 6.18 -1.79 -1.48
N TYR A 55 6.92 -0.90 -0.83
CA TYR A 55 6.38 -0.11 0.28
C TYR A 55 5.76 1.19 -0.26
N PHE A 56 4.56 1.51 0.19
CA PHE A 56 3.80 2.68 -0.31
C PHE A 56 4.49 4.00 -0.01
N ASN A 57 5.28 4.07 1.08
CA ASN A 57 6.15 5.21 1.40
C ASN A 57 7.16 5.57 0.30
N THR A 58 7.36 4.68 -0.67
CA THR A 58 8.32 4.88 -1.77
C THR A 58 7.62 5.35 -3.05
N LEU A 59 6.33 5.03 -3.26
CA LEU A 59 5.57 5.28 -4.49
C LEU A 59 4.06 5.15 -4.22
N VAL A 60 3.33 6.27 -4.15
CA VAL A 60 1.88 6.29 -4.43
C VAL A 60 1.64 7.31 -5.54
N VAL A 61 1.20 6.83 -6.70
CA VAL A 61 0.66 7.67 -7.76
C VAL A 61 -0.86 7.49 -7.68
N ASP A 62 -1.54 8.52 -7.20
CA ASP A 62 -3.01 8.56 -7.26
C ASP A 62 -3.47 8.50 -8.73
N LYS A 63 -4.72 8.07 -8.98
CA LYS A 63 -5.34 8.05 -10.32
C LYS A 63 -5.30 9.42 -11.01
N ASP A 64 -5.19 10.50 -10.23
CA ASP A 64 -5.04 11.88 -10.69
C ASP A 64 -3.58 12.39 -10.72
N GLY A 65 -2.60 11.53 -10.46
CA GLY A 65 -1.17 11.89 -10.52
C GLY A 65 -0.69 12.83 -9.42
N VAL A 66 -1.43 12.95 -8.31
CA VAL A 66 -1.06 13.82 -7.18
C VAL A 66 -0.14 13.09 -6.21
N PHE A 67 1.01 13.70 -5.91
CA PHE A 67 1.97 13.26 -4.91
C PHE A 67 1.66 13.94 -3.58
N THR A 68 1.39 13.18 -2.53
CA THR A 68 1.44 13.69 -1.16
C THR A 68 2.40 12.84 -0.34
N VAL A 69 3.42 13.52 0.20
CA VAL A 69 4.37 13.03 1.21
C VAL A 69 3.76 13.22 2.59
#